data_AF-A0A1U8KTN5-F1
#
_entry.id   AF-A0A1U8KTN5-F1
#
_cell.length_a   1.000
_cell.length_b   1.000
_cell.length_c   1.000
_cell.angle_alpha   90.00
_cell.angle_beta   90.00
_cell.angle_gamma   90.00
#
_symmetry.space_group_name_H-M   'P 1'
#
loop_
_entity.id
_entity.type
_entity.pdbx_description
1 polymer ?
#
loop_
_entity_poly.entity_id
_entity_poly.type
_entity_poly.pdbx_seq_one_letter_code
_entity_poly.pdbx_strand_id
1 'polypeptide(L)'
;MGIRAAIERKVKVLEVYRDSALVIYQLKGEWETRDLKLISYRKLVLELIEEFDNITFSYLPRDENQMADALATLVSMVKVNKQEDVKPIQISSYEAPAHCCNIDEEEEKDDHPWYQDILRYVKNREYPDQATENDKRTLRRLASDYVLDKEILYKRGKDQVLLR
;
A
#
# COMPACT_ATOMS: atom_id res chain seq x y z
N MET A 1 -20.50 -5.11 11.53
CA MET A 1 -20.79 -6.09 12.60
C MET A 1 -21.12 -5.40 13.91
N GLY A 2 -20.22 -4.59 14.50
CA GLY A 2 -20.49 -3.92 15.79
C GLY A 2 -21.80 -3.12 15.85
N ILE A 3 -22.07 -2.28 14.86
CA ILE A 3 -23.30 -1.46 14.78
C ILE A 3 -24.57 -2.34 14.74
N ARG A 4 -24.56 -3.42 13.94
CA ARG A 4 -25.69 -4.37 13.86
C ARG A 4 -25.94 -5.07 15.20
N ALA A 5 -24.88 -5.49 15.89
CA ALA A 5 -25.00 -6.11 17.21
C ALA A 5 -25.55 -5.13 18.26
N ALA A 6 -25.24 -3.84 18.15
CA ALA A 6 -25.80 -2.80 19.01
C ALA A 6 -27.31 -2.57 18.75
N ILE A 7 -27.72 -2.59 17.48
CA ILE A 7 -29.14 -2.55 17.06
C ILE A 7 -29.90 -3.75 17.64
N GLU A 8 -29.37 -4.97 17.48
CA GLU A 8 -30.00 -6.20 18.01
C GLU A 8 -30.17 -6.14 19.54
N ARG A 9 -29.24 -5.47 20.23
CA ARG A 9 -29.30 -5.23 21.68
C ARG A 9 -30.17 -4.04 22.08
N LYS A 10 -30.86 -3.40 21.11
CA LYS A 10 -31.72 -2.23 21.30
C LYS A 10 -31.00 -1.04 21.95
N VAL A 11 -29.70 -0.89 21.67
CA VAL A 11 -28.92 0.26 22.13
C VAL A 11 -29.41 1.52 21.42
N LYS A 12 -29.65 2.59 22.19
CA LYS A 12 -30.17 3.86 21.66
C LYS A 12 -29.10 4.93 21.46
N VAL A 13 -28.07 4.91 22.29
CA VAL A 13 -26.91 5.81 22.21
C VAL A 13 -25.67 4.96 22.04
N LEU A 14 -24.91 5.18 20.98
CA LEU A 14 -23.72 4.41 20.66
C LEU A 14 -22.51 5.31 20.41
N GLU A 15 -21.41 5.01 21.09
CA GLU A 15 -20.12 5.62 20.78
C GLU A 15 -19.22 4.59 20.10
N VAL A 16 -18.76 4.91 18.90
CA VAL A 16 -17.96 4.02 18.07
C VAL A 16 -16.52 4.51 18.03
N TYR A 17 -15.63 3.69 18.58
CA TYR A 17 -14.19 3.88 18.51
C TYR A 17 -13.59 3.02 17.40
N ARG A 18 -12.71 3.61 16.58
CA ARG A 18 -11.98 2.88 15.55
C ARG A 18 -10.62 3.52 15.26
N ASP A 19 -9.65 2.68 14.93
CA ASP A 19 -8.27 3.04 14.55
C ASP A 19 -8.08 3.36 13.06
N SER A 20 -9.12 3.16 12.24
CA SER A 20 -9.10 3.49 10.82
C SER A 20 -9.60 4.92 10.59
N ALA A 21 -8.66 5.88 10.60
CA ALA A 21 -8.94 7.29 10.31
C ALA A 21 -9.79 7.49 9.05
N LEU A 22 -9.45 6.79 7.96
CA LEU A 22 -10.19 6.83 6.69
C LEU A 22 -11.71 6.61 6.89
N VAL A 23 -12.08 5.61 7.68
CA VAL A 23 -13.48 5.26 7.87
C VAL A 23 -14.17 6.23 8.83
N ILE A 24 -13.48 6.66 9.88
CA ILE A 24 -14.03 7.70 10.78
C ILE A 24 -14.36 8.97 10.00
N TYR A 25 -13.42 9.48 9.19
CA TYR A 25 -13.63 10.71 8.44
C TYR A 25 -14.64 10.57 7.29
N GLN A 26 -14.73 9.39 6.66
CA GLN A 26 -15.78 9.12 5.68
C GLN A 26 -17.19 9.06 6.31
N LEU A 27 -17.31 8.48 7.51
CA LEU A 27 -18.59 8.41 8.23
C LEU A 27 -19.02 9.77 8.78
N LYS A 28 -18.07 10.61 9.19
CA LYS A 28 -18.34 12.03 9.52
C LYS A 28 -18.72 12.89 8.32
N GLY A 29 -18.50 12.39 7.10
CA GLY A 29 -18.72 13.13 5.86
C GLY A 29 -17.65 14.17 5.56
N GLU A 30 -16.54 14.17 6.31
CA GLU A 30 -15.41 15.07 6.07
C GLU A 30 -14.63 14.62 4.83
N TRP A 31 -14.57 13.32 4.56
CA TRP A 31 -13.85 12.74 3.42
C TRP A 31 -14.78 11.98 2.47
N GLU A 32 -14.54 12.14 1.17
CA GLU A 32 -15.22 11.39 0.11
C GLU A 32 -14.39 10.21 -0.38
N THR A 33 -15.05 9.22 -0.97
CA THR A 33 -14.40 8.06 -1.62
C THR A 33 -14.96 7.87 -3.01
N ARG A 34 -14.08 7.51 -3.96
CA ARG A 34 -14.44 7.17 -5.34
C ARG A 34 -14.57 5.66 -5.56
N ASP A 35 -14.19 4.86 -4.57
CA ASP A 35 -14.27 3.41 -4.65
C ASP A 35 -15.73 2.95 -4.49
N LEU A 36 -16.25 2.26 -5.50
CA LEU A 36 -17.65 1.83 -5.56
C LEU A 36 -18.05 0.91 -4.39
N LYS A 37 -17.12 0.09 -3.88
CA LYS A 37 -17.39 -0.80 -2.74
C LYS A 37 -17.47 0.02 -1.45
N LEU A 38 -16.55 0.95 -1.23
CA LEU A 38 -16.59 1.82 -0.05
C LEU A 38 -17.82 2.74 -0.05
N ILE A 39 -18.27 3.20 -1.22
CA ILE A 39 -19.52 3.95 -1.35
C ILE A 39 -20.72 3.11 -0.89
N SER A 40 -20.82 1.85 -1.33
CA SER A 40 -21.92 0.97 -0.94
C SER A 40 -21.88 0.63 0.56
N TYR A 41 -20.68 0.40 1.12
CA TYR A 41 -20.53 0.20 2.57
C TYR A 41 -20.91 1.45 3.37
N ARG A 42 -20.50 2.64 2.94
CA ARG A 42 -20.88 3.89 3.60
C ARG A 42 -22.39 4.06 3.60
N LYS A 43 -23.06 3.81 2.48
CA LYS A 43 -24.53 3.87 2.37
C LYS A 43 -25.20 2.93 3.38
N LEU A 44 -24.74 1.68 3.45
CA LEU A 44 -25.26 0.71 4.42
C LEU A 44 -25.09 1.17 5.88
N VAL A 45 -23.94 1.75 6.21
CA VAL A 45 -23.68 2.23 7.57
C VAL A 45 -24.55 3.44 7.90
N LEU A 46 -24.78 4.34 6.94
CA LEU A 46 -25.69 5.48 7.11
C LEU A 46 -27.14 5.03 7.35
N GLU A 47 -27.63 4.02 6.64
CA GLU A 47 -28.95 3.42 6.90
C GLU A 47 -29.05 2.84 8.32
N LEU A 48 -27.98 2.20 8.82
CA LEU A 48 -27.95 1.66 10.19
C LEU A 48 -27.84 2.75 11.28
N ILE A 49 -27.23 3.89 10.95
CA ILE A 49 -27.09 5.03 11.87
C ILE A 49 -28.46 5.62 12.23
N GLU A 50 -29.42 5.60 11.30
CA GLU A 50 -30.79 6.12 11.51
C GLU A 50 -31.57 5.36 12.59
N GLU A 51 -31.14 4.15 12.98
CA GLU A 51 -31.79 3.37 14.04
C GLU A 51 -31.42 3.84 15.47
N PHE A 52 -30.40 4.69 15.60
CA PHE A 52 -29.91 5.22 16.88
C PHE A 52 -30.43 6.63 17.13
N ASP A 53 -30.72 6.94 18.39
CA ASP A 53 -31.11 8.30 18.80
C ASP A 53 -29.88 9.23 18.77
N ASN A 54 -28.70 8.69 19.08
CA ASN A 54 -27.42 9.38 18.96
C ASN A 54 -26.30 8.37 18.69
N ILE A 55 -25.45 8.67 17.70
CA ILE A 55 -24.23 7.92 17.44
C ILE A 55 -23.06 8.85 17.16
N THR A 56 -21.94 8.58 17.82
CA THR A 56 -20.69 9.34 17.65
C THR A 56 -19.56 8.44 17.15
N PHE A 57 -18.69 9.00 16.33
CA PHE A 57 -17.52 8.31 15.77
C PHE A 57 -16.24 9.01 16.22
N SER A 58 -15.40 8.27 16.94
CA SER A 58 -14.15 8.76 17.50
C SER A 58 -12.98 7.94 16.97
N TYR A 59 -11.94 8.64 16.52
CA TYR A 59 -10.68 8.00 16.19
C TYR A 59 -10.00 7.57 17.48
N LEU A 60 -9.53 6.32 17.52
CA LEU A 60 -8.80 5.76 18.65
C LEU A 60 -7.44 5.26 18.14
N PRO A 61 -6.31 5.72 18.71
CA PRO A 61 -5.00 5.18 18.37
C PRO A 61 -4.94 3.66 18.50
N ARG A 62 -4.13 3.01 17.66
CA ARG A 62 -4.12 1.54 17.57
C ARG A 62 -3.67 0.86 18.86
N ASP A 63 -2.78 1.50 19.60
CA ASP A 63 -2.32 1.11 20.94
C ASP A 63 -3.43 1.16 22.00
N GLU A 64 -4.53 1.87 21.75
CA GLU A 64 -5.71 1.88 22.60
C GLU A 64 -6.82 0.94 22.10
N ASN A 65 -6.77 0.52 20.82
CA ASN A 65 -7.73 -0.39 20.19
C ASN A 65 -7.36 -1.89 20.29
N GLN A 66 -6.47 -2.26 21.22
CA GLN A 66 -5.86 -3.59 21.32
C GLN A 66 -6.88 -4.74 21.40
N MET A 67 -8.01 -4.54 22.08
CA MET A 67 -9.03 -5.58 22.22
C MET A 67 -9.69 -5.91 20.88
N ALA A 68 -10.06 -4.89 20.09
CA ALA A 68 -10.66 -5.09 18.77
C ALA A 68 -9.65 -5.73 17.81
N ASP A 69 -8.39 -5.30 17.87
CA ASP A 69 -7.29 -5.86 17.08
C ASP A 69 -7.00 -7.32 17.43
N ALA A 70 -6.99 -7.67 18.72
CA ALA A 70 -6.82 -9.03 19.19
C ALA A 70 -7.98 -9.92 18.70
N LEU A 71 -9.23 -9.42 18.77
CA LEU A 71 -10.39 -10.15 18.24
C LEU A 71 -10.31 -10.34 16.72
N ALA A 72 -9.97 -9.29 15.96
CA ALA A 72 -9.80 -9.39 14.51
C ALA A 72 -8.70 -10.40 14.14
N THR A 73 -7.61 -10.39 14.89
CA THR A 73 -6.48 -11.32 14.72
C THR A 73 -6.91 -12.76 15.03
N LEU A 74 -7.59 -12.99 16.15
CA LEU A 74 -8.13 -14.31 16.51
C LEU A 74 -9.08 -14.83 15.42
N VAL A 75 -10.00 -13.98 14.94
CA VAL A 75 -10.92 -14.36 13.85
C VAL A 75 -10.17 -14.66 12.56
N SER A 76 -9.09 -13.95 12.24
CA SER A 76 -8.27 -14.25 11.06
C SER A 76 -7.52 -15.58 11.17
N MET A 77 -7.17 -16.00 12.40
CA MET A 77 -6.50 -17.26 12.68
C MET A 77 -7.47 -18.45 12.69
N VAL A 78 -8.76 -18.21 12.96
CA VAL A 78 -9.78 -19.25 12.87
C VAL A 78 -9.95 -19.62 11.39
N LYS A 79 -9.23 -20.66 10.97
CA LYS A 79 -9.53 -21.40 9.75
C LYS A 79 -10.94 -21.97 9.90
N VAL A 80 -11.93 -21.25 9.40
CA VAL A 80 -13.23 -21.86 9.12
C VAL A 80 -12.94 -22.92 8.07
N ASN A 81 -13.15 -24.20 8.41
CA ASN A 81 -13.02 -25.36 7.51
C ASN A 81 -14.00 -25.25 6.32
N LYS A 82 -13.87 -24.23 5.48
CA LYS A 82 -14.19 -24.34 4.06
C LYS A 82 -12.99 -25.06 3.47
N GLN A 83 -13.23 -26.15 2.75
CA GLN A 83 -12.21 -26.91 2.01
C GLN A 83 -11.61 -26.09 0.85
N GLU A 84 -11.17 -24.86 1.12
CA GLU A 84 -10.20 -24.18 0.29
C GLU A 84 -8.97 -24.09 1.18
N ASP A 85 -7.96 -24.88 0.83
CA ASP A 85 -6.61 -24.75 1.35
C ASP A 85 -6.10 -23.34 1.03
N VAL A 86 -6.49 -22.36 1.84
CA VAL A 86 -5.87 -21.05 1.86
C VAL A 86 -4.46 -21.31 2.37
N LYS A 87 -3.50 -21.40 1.44
CA LYS A 87 -2.08 -21.42 1.77
C LYS A 87 -1.82 -20.21 2.65
N PRO A 88 -1.37 -20.41 3.91
CA PRO A 88 -1.02 -19.29 4.77
C PRO A 88 0.03 -18.44 4.06
N ILE A 89 -0.12 -17.11 4.09
CA ILE A 89 0.96 -16.23 3.65
C ILE A 89 2.11 -16.45 4.61
N GLN A 90 3.18 -17.06 4.13
CA GLN A 90 4.37 -17.32 4.91
C GLN A 90 5.17 -16.02 4.98
N ILE A 91 5.08 -15.34 6.13
CA ILE A 91 5.86 -14.13 6.39
C ILE A 91 7.17 -14.58 7.05
N SER A 92 8.28 -14.47 6.33
CA SER A 92 9.62 -14.61 6.89
C SER A 92 10.11 -13.26 7.40
N SER A 93 10.58 -13.23 8.64
CA SER A 93 11.34 -12.11 9.16
C SER A 93 12.78 -12.21 8.64
N TYR A 94 13.22 -11.23 7.87
CA TYR A 94 14.62 -11.10 7.48
C TYR A 94 15.37 -10.26 8.52
N GLU A 95 16.59 -10.66 8.87
CA GLU A 95 17.47 -9.88 9.77
C GLU A 95 17.97 -8.59 9.08
N ALA A 96 17.87 -8.51 7.76
CA ALA A 96 18.23 -7.32 6.99
C ALA A 96 17.14 -6.25 7.05
N PRO A 97 17.48 -4.95 7.17
CA PRO A 97 16.48 -3.89 7.23
C PRO A 97 15.70 -3.76 5.91
N ALA A 98 14.43 -3.38 5.99
CA ALA A 98 13.47 -3.36 4.88
C ALA A 98 13.88 -2.56 3.63
N HIS A 99 14.88 -1.68 3.71
CA HIS A 99 15.39 -0.93 2.54
C HIS A 99 16.17 -1.82 1.55
N CYS A 100 16.59 -3.03 1.95
CA CYS A 100 17.21 -4.01 1.06
C CYS A 100 16.18 -4.86 0.29
N CYS A 101 14.90 -4.80 0.63
CA CYS A 101 13.85 -5.66 0.07
C CYS A 101 13.11 -5.04 -1.13
N ASN A 102 13.57 -3.91 -1.66
CA ASN A 102 13.04 -3.31 -2.88
C ASN A 102 14.00 -3.56 -4.05
N ILE A 103 13.98 -4.77 -4.60
CA ILE A 103 14.31 -4.99 -6.01
C ILE A 103 13.22 -5.92 -6.53
N ASP A 104 12.41 -5.35 -7.41
CA ASP A 104 11.16 -5.88 -7.93
C ASP A 104 11.31 -7.31 -8.50
N GLU A 105 10.49 -8.25 -8.01
CA GLU A 105 10.23 -9.54 -8.69
C GLU A 105 8.97 -9.46 -9.59
N GLU A 106 8.47 -8.24 -9.86
CA GLU A 106 7.44 -7.95 -10.85
C GLU A 106 8.00 -7.09 -11.99
N GLU A 107 9.10 -7.53 -12.61
CA GLU A 107 9.37 -7.16 -13.99
C GLU A 107 9.27 -8.44 -14.84
N GLU A 108 8.68 -8.31 -16.03
CA GLU A 108 8.67 -9.36 -17.04
C GLU A 108 10.07 -9.97 -17.16
N LYS A 109 10.17 -11.24 -17.59
CA LYS A 109 11.44 -11.92 -17.86
C LYS A 109 12.20 -11.23 -19.01
N ASP A 110 12.68 -10.03 -18.79
CA ASP A 110 13.77 -9.43 -19.51
C ASP A 110 15.01 -9.85 -18.71
N ASP A 111 15.85 -10.72 -19.28
CA ASP A 111 17.11 -11.19 -18.69
C ASP A 111 18.16 -10.05 -18.62
N HIS A 112 17.70 -8.81 -18.60
CA HIS A 112 18.47 -7.60 -18.70
C HIS A 112 18.23 -6.74 -17.47
N PRO A 113 19.28 -6.36 -16.74
CA PRO A 113 19.14 -5.47 -15.60
C PRO A 113 18.45 -4.16 -15.99
N TRP A 114 17.59 -3.62 -15.12
CA TRP A 114 16.85 -2.36 -15.32
C TRP A 114 17.72 -1.16 -15.77
N TYR A 115 19.03 -1.20 -15.52
CA TYR A 115 19.99 -0.16 -15.91
C TYR A 115 20.66 -0.39 -17.28
N GLN A 116 20.34 -1.46 -18.01
CA GLN A 116 21.00 -1.83 -19.27
C GLN A 116 20.91 -0.73 -20.32
N ASP A 117 19.74 -0.09 -20.47
CA ASP A 117 19.54 1.02 -21.41
C ASP A 117 20.36 2.25 -21.05
N ILE A 118 20.50 2.53 -19.75
CA ILE A 118 21.33 3.61 -19.23
C ILE A 118 22.80 3.31 -19.52
N LEU A 119 23.24 2.08 -19.25
CA LEU A 119 24.61 1.63 -19.52
C LEU A 119 24.94 1.73 -21.01
N ARG A 120 24.07 1.23 -21.89
CA ARG A 120 24.22 1.29 -23.34
C ARG A 120 24.30 2.74 -23.84
N TYR A 121 23.44 3.61 -23.32
CA TYR A 121 23.46 5.03 -23.68
C TYR A 121 24.71 5.76 -23.17
N VAL A 122 25.16 5.51 -21.94
CA VAL A 122 26.37 6.15 -21.38
C VAL A 122 27.64 5.64 -22.07
N LYS A 123 27.70 4.36 -22.44
CA LYS A 123 28.86 3.74 -23.09
C LYS A 123 28.96 4.08 -24.59
N ASN A 124 27.87 3.90 -25.33
CA ASN A 124 27.88 3.96 -26.80
C ASN A 124 27.05 5.12 -27.40
N ARG A 125 26.30 5.88 -26.59
CA ARG A 125 25.30 6.88 -27.05
C ARG A 125 24.20 6.29 -27.93
N GLU A 126 23.90 5.00 -27.74
CA GLU A 126 22.88 4.27 -28.47
C GLU A 126 21.55 4.28 -27.70
N TYR A 127 20.44 4.33 -28.44
CA TYR A 127 19.09 4.23 -27.90
C TYR A 127 18.50 2.85 -28.23
N PRO A 128 17.52 2.36 -27.47
CA PRO A 128 16.77 1.17 -27.85
C PRO A 128 16.11 1.35 -29.23
N ASP A 129 16.10 0.29 -30.04
CA ASP A 129 15.62 0.32 -31.44
C ASP A 129 14.15 0.78 -31.57
N GLN A 130 13.33 0.55 -30.54
CA GLN A 130 11.92 0.95 -30.50
C GLN A 130 11.64 2.22 -29.68
N ALA A 131 12.66 2.95 -29.23
CA ALA A 131 12.48 4.11 -28.35
C ALA A 131 11.83 5.29 -29.08
N THR A 132 10.72 5.81 -28.53
CA THR A 132 10.10 7.06 -29.00
C THR A 132 10.96 8.27 -28.65
N GLU A 133 10.70 9.43 -29.27
CA GLU A 133 11.43 10.67 -28.94
C GLU A 133 11.29 11.09 -27.47
N ASN A 134 10.17 10.74 -26.83
CA ASN A 134 9.96 11.00 -25.41
C ASN A 134 10.84 10.06 -24.56
N ASP A 135 10.95 8.79 -24.93
CA ASP A 135 11.80 7.82 -24.23
C ASP A 135 13.28 8.21 -24.34
N LYS A 136 13.73 8.64 -25.52
CA LYS A 136 15.10 9.18 -25.72
C LYS A 136 15.36 10.43 -24.89
N ARG A 137 14.36 11.29 -24.68
CA ARG A 137 14.49 12.47 -23.81
C ARG A 137 14.57 12.05 -22.33
N THR A 138 13.75 11.10 -21.91
CA THR A 138 13.77 10.57 -20.54
C THR A 138 15.10 9.87 -20.24
N LEU A 139 15.58 9.03 -21.15
CA LEU A 139 16.86 8.34 -21.03
C LEU A 139 18.05 9.31 -20.91
N ARG A 140 18.03 10.41 -21.68
CA ARG A 140 19.05 11.48 -21.57
C ARG A 140 19.07 12.13 -20.19
N ARG A 141 17.90 12.39 -19.61
CA ARG A 141 17.76 12.97 -18.27
C ARG A 141 18.18 12.00 -17.18
N LEU A 142 17.84 10.72 -17.33
CA LEU A 142 18.26 9.70 -16.38
C LEU A 142 19.78 9.51 -16.44
N ALA A 143 20.33 9.35 -17.64
CA ALA A 143 21.75 9.11 -17.83
C ALA A 143 22.66 10.26 -17.39
N SER A 144 22.16 11.51 -17.27
CA SER A 144 22.97 12.60 -16.72
C SER A 144 23.34 12.42 -15.26
N ASP A 145 22.56 11.60 -14.54
CA ASP A 145 22.80 11.27 -13.14
C ASP A 145 23.75 10.08 -12.98
N TYR A 146 24.27 9.50 -14.08
CA TYR A 146 25.18 8.37 -14.03
C TYR A 146 26.54 8.69 -14.67
N VAL A 147 27.57 8.00 -14.19
CA VAL A 147 28.94 8.05 -14.72
C VAL A 147 29.44 6.63 -14.89
N LEU A 148 30.10 6.36 -16.02
CA LEU A 148 30.75 5.09 -16.27
C LEU A 148 32.23 5.22 -15.91
N ASP A 149 32.70 4.41 -14.95
CA ASP A 149 34.13 4.21 -14.70
C ASP A 149 34.47 2.75 -14.99
N LYS A 150 35.38 2.57 -15.96
CA LYS A 150 35.71 1.28 -16.60
C LYS A 150 34.47 0.61 -17.20
N GLU A 151 33.81 -0.25 -16.43
CA GLU A 151 32.60 -0.99 -16.82
C GLU A 151 31.50 -0.93 -15.75
N ILE A 152 31.71 -0.16 -14.69
CA ILE A 152 30.76 -0.04 -13.57
C ILE A 152 30.05 1.30 -13.69
N LEU A 153 28.72 1.25 -13.66
CA LEU A 153 27.86 2.42 -13.69
C LEU A 153 27.67 2.93 -12.25
N TYR A 154 28.06 4.18 -12.00
CA TYR A 154 27.89 4.85 -10.72
C TYR A 154 26.81 5.92 -10.82
N LYS A 155 25.98 6.03 -9.77
CA LYS A 155 25.00 7.11 -9.64
C LYS A 155 25.64 8.31 -8.96
N ARG A 156 25.49 9.49 -9.55
CA ARG A 156 25.96 10.76 -9.01
C ARG A 156 24.99 11.26 -7.94
N GLY A 157 25.45 11.34 -6.69
CA GLY A 157 24.74 11.99 -5.60
C GLY A 157 24.62 13.51 -5.81
N LYS A 158 23.69 14.15 -5.11
CA LYS A 158 23.49 15.62 -5.15
C LYS A 158 24.71 16.39 -4.63
N ASP A 159 25.57 15.71 -3.88
CA ASP A 159 26.85 16.14 -3.31
C ASP A 159 28.06 15.77 -4.20
N GLN A 160 27.83 15.28 -5.42
CA GLN A 160 28.84 14.74 -6.34
C GLN A 160 29.57 13.47 -5.85
N VAL A 161 29.10 12.84 -4.78
CA VAL A 161 29.61 11.54 -4.34
C VAL A 161 29.08 10.45 -5.28
N LEU A 162 29.96 9.52 -5.69
CA LEU A 162 29.58 8.38 -6.53
C LEU A 162 29.05 7.26 -5.64
N LEU A 163 27.78 6.90 -5.85
CA LEU A 163 27.10 5.81 -5.14
C LEU A 163 27.01 4.59 -6.06
N ARG A 164 27.26 3.41 -5.47
CA ARG A 164 27.11 2.11 -6.12
C ARG A 164 25.70 1.59 -5.95
#